data_AF-A0A9W8YCA3-F1
#
_entry.id   AF-A0A9W8YCA3-F1
#
_cell.length_a   1.000
_cell.length_b   1.000
_cell.length_c   1.000
_cell.angle_alpha   90.00
_cell.angle_beta   90.00
_cell.angle_gamma   90.00
#
_symmetry.space_group_name_H-M   'P 1'
#
loop_
_entity.id
_entity.type
_entity.pdbx_description
1 polymer ?
#
loop_
_entity_poly.entity_id
_entity_poly.type
_entity_poly.pdbx_seq_one_letter_code
_entity_poly.pdbx_strand_id
1 'polypeptide(L)'
;MAPVAAPERCLLKMVIQALQDLTNLVNKSYLDTVTSAITMIKNLRDNRDGHGDVSEVQLEALISDLAAGKTRSPVPLEIKAQNACILISRQNGHLNFEFFELSPTNEAAMRSTRLTRTFPGYASRVAVDQMMNPSRQKSIAGTIAKMATQSAPGLQPQVRKNGKIEDEDRDTTAPSLVTDFLMTVIAAIGETTEVKRIMKATREDVLWDDCKLPWRRSPLWLLVRVVLQLWFSRNATCLQSPDELYKAFMICMLSQLLQAVRANIFSHS
;
A
#
# COMPACT_ATOMS: atom_id res chain seq x y z
N MET A 1 18.19 -3.33 18.33
CA MET A 1 17.08 -2.74 17.56
C MET A 1 16.10 -3.86 17.26
N ALA A 2 14.86 -3.81 17.76
CA ALA A 2 13.85 -4.80 17.35
C ALA A 2 13.61 -4.63 15.84
N PRO A 3 13.51 -5.72 15.05
CA PRO A 3 13.30 -5.59 13.62
C PRO A 3 11.97 -4.87 13.38
N VAL A 4 12.00 -3.76 12.62
CA VAL A 4 10.83 -2.96 12.21
C VAL A 4 9.74 -3.85 11.57
N ALA A 5 10.13 -5.00 11.01
CA ALA A 5 9.24 -6.02 10.47
C ALA A 5 8.28 -6.67 11.50
N ALA A 6 8.60 -6.69 12.80
CA ALA A 6 7.78 -7.42 13.78
C ALA A 6 6.40 -6.75 14.07
N PRO A 7 6.31 -5.44 14.35
CA PRO A 7 5.03 -4.73 14.46
C PRO A 7 4.19 -4.77 13.19
N GLU A 8 4.82 -4.60 12.02
CA GLU A 8 4.15 -4.64 10.72
C GLU A 8 3.52 -6.02 10.44
N ARG A 9 4.27 -7.10 10.71
CA ARG A 9 3.75 -8.47 10.58
C ARG A 9 2.58 -8.72 11.52
N CYS A 10 2.60 -8.16 12.73
CA CYS A 10 1.50 -8.26 13.67
C CYS A 10 0.25 -7.54 13.14
N LEU A 11 0.41 -6.31 12.63
CA LEU A 11 -0.67 -5.55 11.98
C LEU A 11 -1.30 -6.34 10.83
N LEU A 12 -0.49 -6.87 9.90
CA LEU A 12 -1.01 -7.63 8.75
C LEU A 12 -1.70 -8.92 9.18
N LYS A 13 -1.20 -9.61 10.21
CA LYS A 13 -1.89 -10.79 10.79
C LYS A 13 -3.26 -10.43 11.36
N MET A 14 -3.35 -9.34 12.12
CA MET A 14 -4.61 -8.87 12.69
C MET A 14 -5.61 -8.47 11.61
N VAL A 15 -5.15 -7.82 10.53
CA VAL A 15 -5.99 -7.49 9.38
C VAL A 15 -6.51 -8.75 8.68
N ILE A 16 -5.66 -9.75 8.48
CA ILE A 16 -6.07 -11.04 7.89
C ILE A 16 -7.12 -11.71 8.77
N GLN A 17 -6.92 -11.74 10.10
CA GLN A 17 -7.89 -12.30 11.03
C GLN A 17 -9.23 -11.56 10.98
N ALA A 18 -9.21 -10.21 10.98
CA ALA A 18 -10.42 -9.42 10.87
C ALA A 18 -11.19 -9.67 9.56
N LEU A 19 -10.48 -9.87 8.44
CA LEU A 19 -11.09 -10.25 7.17
C LEU A 19 -11.63 -11.69 7.19
N GLN A 20 -10.97 -12.62 7.88
CA GLN A 20 -11.48 -13.97 8.09
C GLN A 20 -12.76 -13.95 8.92
N ASP A 21 -12.83 -13.17 9.99
CA ASP A 21 -14.06 -13.01 10.77
C ASP A 21 -15.19 -12.43 9.92
N LEU A 22 -14.87 -11.46 9.05
CA LEU A 22 -15.83 -10.87 8.13
C LEU A 22 -16.45 -11.92 7.20
N THR A 23 -15.72 -12.97 6.78
CA THR A 23 -16.30 -14.05 5.97
C THR A 23 -17.47 -14.76 6.65
N ASN A 24 -17.48 -14.80 7.99
CA ASN A 24 -18.57 -15.42 8.75
C ASN A 24 -19.79 -14.50 8.91
N LEU A 25 -19.64 -13.20 8.63
CA LEU A 25 -20.67 -12.18 8.84
C LEU A 25 -21.35 -11.74 7.54
N VAL A 26 -20.71 -11.93 6.39
CA VAL A 26 -21.23 -11.46 5.10
C VAL A 26 -22.08 -12.52 4.40
N ASN A 27 -23.00 -12.05 3.56
CA ASN A 27 -23.78 -12.93 2.68
C ASN A 27 -22.86 -13.70 1.71
N LYS A 28 -23.32 -14.89 1.27
CA LYS A 28 -22.59 -15.76 0.33
C LYS A 28 -22.13 -15.04 -0.94
N SER A 29 -22.90 -14.06 -1.42
CA SER A 29 -22.58 -13.24 -2.60
C SER A 29 -21.29 -12.42 -2.47
N TYR A 30 -20.82 -12.16 -1.25
CA TYR A 30 -19.63 -11.36 -0.98
C TYR A 30 -18.41 -12.19 -0.55
N LEU A 31 -18.56 -13.50 -0.39
CA LEU A 31 -17.48 -14.37 0.08
C LEU A 31 -16.27 -14.33 -0.84
N ASP A 32 -16.46 -14.36 -2.15
CA ASP A 32 -15.36 -14.27 -3.12
C ASP A 32 -14.63 -12.93 -3.01
N THR A 33 -15.38 -11.84 -2.84
CA THR A 33 -14.81 -10.50 -2.68
C THR A 33 -13.98 -10.41 -1.41
N VAL A 34 -14.48 -10.92 -0.28
CA VAL A 34 -13.73 -10.93 0.99
C VAL A 34 -12.54 -11.89 0.93
N THR A 35 -12.69 -13.05 0.29
CA THR A 35 -11.61 -14.03 0.11
C THR A 35 -10.47 -13.45 -0.74
N SER A 36 -10.79 -12.75 -1.83
CA SER A 36 -9.79 -12.01 -2.60
C SER A 36 -9.13 -10.90 -1.79
N ALA A 37 -9.86 -10.23 -0.89
CA ALA A 37 -9.26 -9.24 0.02
C ALA A 37 -8.27 -9.88 1.01
N ILE A 38 -8.59 -11.06 1.56
CA ILE A 38 -7.67 -11.85 2.40
C ILE A 38 -6.41 -12.18 1.59
N THR A 39 -6.56 -12.71 0.37
CA THR A 39 -5.44 -13.05 -0.50
C THR A 39 -4.61 -11.82 -0.87
N MET A 40 -5.24 -10.67 -1.12
CA MET A 40 -4.56 -9.40 -1.39
C MET A 40 -3.65 -8.98 -0.22
N ILE A 41 -4.11 -9.10 1.03
CA ILE A 41 -3.29 -8.79 2.21
C ILE A 41 -2.24 -9.87 2.48
N LYS A 42 -2.51 -11.14 2.15
CA LYS A 42 -1.48 -12.20 2.16
C LYS A 42 -0.38 -11.91 1.15
N ASN A 43 -0.71 -11.49 -0.07
CA ASN A 43 0.27 -11.06 -1.08
C ASN A 43 1.16 -9.93 -0.54
N LEU A 44 0.59 -8.93 0.14
CA LEU A 44 1.34 -7.84 0.79
C LEU A 44 2.32 -8.33 1.87
N ARG A 45 1.87 -9.30 2.67
CA ARG A 45 2.61 -9.84 3.81
C ARG A 45 3.72 -10.77 3.35
N ASP A 46 3.41 -11.62 2.38
CA ASP A 46 4.25 -12.72 1.94
C ASP A 46 5.27 -12.27 0.90
N ASN A 47 5.05 -11.15 0.20
CA ASN A 47 6.02 -10.46 -0.67
C ASN A 47 6.94 -9.49 0.10
N ARG A 48 7.37 -9.88 1.30
CA ARG A 48 8.27 -9.08 2.13
C ARG A 48 9.45 -9.91 2.60
N ASP A 49 10.63 -9.33 2.52
CA ASP A 49 11.85 -9.94 3.02
C ASP A 49 11.96 -9.83 4.56
N GLY A 50 13.17 -10.10 5.10
CA GLY A 50 13.45 -9.99 6.53
C GLY A 50 13.36 -8.56 7.09
N HIS A 51 13.52 -7.55 6.22
CA HIS A 51 13.48 -6.12 6.56
C HIS A 51 12.08 -5.52 6.34
N GLY A 52 11.20 -6.25 5.66
CA GLY A 52 9.85 -5.80 5.34
C GLY A 52 9.77 -5.10 3.98
N ASP A 53 10.81 -5.20 3.16
CA ASP A 53 10.90 -4.65 1.81
C ASP A 53 10.48 -5.69 0.77
N VAL A 54 10.17 -5.22 -0.44
CA VAL A 54 9.66 -6.06 -1.52
C VAL A 54 10.71 -7.07 -1.98
N SER A 55 10.33 -8.35 -2.03
CA SER A 55 11.19 -9.42 -2.55
C SER A 55 11.07 -9.52 -4.07
N GLU A 56 12.18 -9.34 -4.81
CA GLU A 56 12.21 -9.47 -6.27
C GLU A 56 11.64 -10.82 -6.74
N VAL A 57 12.09 -11.92 -6.12
CA VAL A 57 11.71 -13.29 -6.51
C VAL A 57 10.21 -13.53 -6.28
N GLN A 58 9.68 -13.09 -5.14
CA GLN A 58 8.25 -13.26 -4.84
C GLN A 58 7.38 -12.35 -5.70
N LEU A 59 7.84 -11.13 -5.97
CA LEU A 59 7.15 -10.21 -6.87
C LEU A 59 7.12 -10.72 -8.31
N GLU A 60 8.21 -11.26 -8.83
CA GLU A 60 8.27 -11.85 -10.17
C GLU A 60 7.23 -12.98 -10.31
N ALA A 61 7.17 -13.87 -9.31
CA ALA A 61 6.18 -14.94 -9.27
C ALA A 61 4.73 -14.41 -9.23
N LEU A 62 4.46 -13.40 -8.41
CA LEU A 62 3.13 -12.78 -8.31
C LEU A 62 2.70 -12.08 -9.61
N ILE A 63 3.62 -11.38 -10.28
CA ILE A 63 3.37 -10.77 -11.60
C ILE A 63 3.09 -11.86 -12.63
N SER A 64 3.86 -12.95 -12.61
CA SER A 64 3.67 -14.09 -13.50
C SER A 64 2.29 -14.74 -13.31
N ASP A 65 1.88 -14.95 -12.06
CA ASP A 65 0.57 -15.53 -11.74
C ASP A 65 -0.59 -14.61 -12.11
N LEU A 66 -0.42 -13.29 -11.94
CA LEU A 66 -1.38 -12.28 -12.42
C LEU A 66 -1.46 -12.28 -13.96
N ALA A 67 -0.33 -12.34 -14.66
CA ALA A 67 -0.27 -12.36 -16.13
C ALA A 67 -0.84 -13.65 -16.72
N ALA A 68 -0.61 -14.80 -16.07
CA ALA A 68 -1.21 -16.07 -16.45
C ALA A 68 -2.69 -16.19 -16.06
N GLY A 69 -3.20 -15.27 -15.22
CA GLY A 69 -4.57 -15.33 -14.70
C GLY A 69 -4.81 -16.45 -13.68
N LYS A 70 -3.73 -17.03 -13.12
CA LYS A 70 -3.80 -18.03 -12.03
C LYS A 70 -4.34 -17.42 -10.74
N THR A 71 -4.07 -16.13 -10.53
CA THR A 71 -4.69 -15.33 -9.47
C THR A 71 -5.37 -14.11 -10.05
N ARG A 72 -6.48 -13.71 -9.42
CA ARG A 72 -7.20 -12.45 -9.71
C ARG A 72 -7.11 -11.45 -8.56
N SER A 73 -6.52 -11.86 -7.44
CA SER A 73 -6.38 -11.02 -6.26
C SER A 73 -5.26 -9.99 -6.48
N PRO A 74 -5.48 -8.70 -6.20
CA PRO A 74 -4.44 -7.69 -6.39
C PRO A 74 -3.20 -7.92 -5.52
N VAL A 75 -2.11 -7.27 -5.91
CA VAL A 75 -0.81 -7.32 -5.25
C VAL A 75 -0.41 -5.90 -4.88
N PRO A 76 -0.73 -5.45 -3.65
CA PRO A 76 -0.25 -4.18 -3.15
C PRO A 76 1.20 -4.34 -2.65
N LEU A 77 1.99 -3.28 -2.85
CA LEU A 77 3.40 -3.21 -2.50
C LEU A 77 3.65 -1.89 -1.77
N GLU A 78 4.39 -1.96 -0.66
CA GLU A 78 4.88 -0.79 0.05
C GLU A 78 6.32 -0.53 -0.39
N ILE A 79 6.57 0.62 -1.00
CA ILE A 79 7.92 1.05 -1.40
C ILE A 79 8.38 2.06 -0.35
N LYS A 80 8.86 1.55 0.78
CA LYS A 80 9.18 2.36 1.97
C LYS A 80 10.19 3.46 1.67
N ALA A 81 11.28 3.12 0.98
CA ALA A 81 12.31 4.06 0.59
C ALA A 81 11.79 5.23 -0.25
N GLN A 82 10.67 5.04 -0.96
CA GLN A 82 10.07 6.03 -1.86
C GLN A 82 8.72 6.57 -1.35
N ASN A 83 8.35 6.30 -0.08
CA ASN A 83 7.08 6.77 0.50
C ASN A 83 5.85 6.52 -0.41
N ALA A 84 5.83 5.39 -1.12
CA ALA A 84 4.85 5.13 -2.15
C ALA A 84 4.28 3.72 -2.07
N CYS A 85 3.10 3.56 -2.66
CA CYS A 85 2.45 2.29 -2.89
C CYS A 85 2.35 2.02 -4.39
N ILE A 86 2.50 0.75 -4.76
CA ILE A 86 2.15 0.22 -6.07
C ILE A 86 1.07 -0.85 -5.84
N LEU A 87 -0.09 -0.69 -6.45
CA LEU A 87 -1.14 -1.71 -6.47
C LEU A 87 -1.20 -2.31 -7.87
N ILE A 88 -0.81 -3.57 -7.99
CA ILE A 88 -0.84 -4.32 -9.25
C ILE A 88 -2.11 -5.17 -9.27
N SER A 89 -2.91 -5.09 -10.33
CA SER A 89 -4.12 -5.89 -10.48
C SER A 89 -4.35 -6.31 -11.92
N ARG A 90 -5.05 -7.43 -12.13
CA ARG A 90 -5.46 -7.86 -13.47
C ARG A 90 -6.90 -7.42 -13.73
N GLN A 91 -7.12 -6.67 -14.81
CA GLN A 91 -8.46 -6.24 -15.22
C GLN A 91 -8.55 -6.09 -16.75
N ASN A 92 -9.64 -6.56 -17.35
CA ASN A 92 -9.98 -6.35 -18.76
C ASN A 92 -8.85 -6.70 -19.77
N GLY A 93 -8.08 -7.76 -19.52
CA GLY A 93 -6.96 -8.16 -20.39
C GLY A 93 -5.66 -7.39 -20.18
N HIS A 94 -5.58 -6.55 -19.14
CA HIS A 94 -4.38 -5.81 -18.76
C HIS A 94 -3.95 -6.12 -17.32
N LEU A 95 -2.67 -5.88 -17.05
CA LEU A 95 -2.17 -5.63 -15.69
C LEU A 95 -2.15 -4.13 -15.47
N ASN A 96 -2.96 -3.66 -14.52
CA ASN A 96 -3.00 -2.28 -14.07
C ASN A 96 -1.98 -2.09 -12.94
N PHE A 97 -1.27 -0.98 -12.99
CA PHE A 97 -0.35 -0.49 -11.99
C PHE A 97 -0.88 0.85 -11.48
N GLU A 98 -1.29 0.89 -10.23
CA GLU A 98 -1.81 2.09 -9.57
C GLU A 98 -0.81 2.60 -8.53
N PHE A 99 -0.48 3.89 -8.59
CA PHE A 99 0.56 4.52 -7.81
C PHE A 99 0.00 5.59 -6.89
N PHE A 100 0.42 5.62 -5.63
CA PHE A 100 0.07 6.70 -4.71
C PHE A 100 1.07 6.85 -3.57
N GLU A 101 1.22 8.07 -3.11
CA GLU A 101 2.05 8.43 -1.95
C GLU A 101 1.40 7.95 -0.65
N LEU A 102 2.19 7.46 0.31
CA LEU A 102 1.68 6.96 1.59
C LEU A 102 1.67 8.01 2.70
N SER A 103 2.69 8.85 2.80
CA SER A 103 2.77 9.90 3.82
C SER A 103 2.82 11.27 3.15
N PRO A 104 2.07 12.28 3.59
CA PRO A 104 2.24 13.63 3.08
C PRO A 104 3.60 14.22 3.51
N THR A 105 4.10 15.21 2.79
CA THR A 105 5.28 15.98 3.19
C THR A 105 5.09 16.66 4.55
N ASN A 106 6.20 16.94 5.25
CA ASN A 106 6.15 17.68 6.51
C ASN A 106 5.46 19.03 6.34
N GLU A 107 5.75 19.73 5.24
CA GLU A 107 5.13 21.00 4.93
C GLU A 107 3.60 20.86 4.79
N ALA A 108 3.12 19.86 4.05
CA ALA A 108 1.70 19.62 3.91
C ALA A 108 1.04 19.25 5.25
N ALA A 109 1.71 18.42 6.05
CA ALA A 109 1.25 18.02 7.38
C ALA A 109 1.18 19.19 8.37
N MET A 110 2.11 20.14 8.29
CA MET A 110 2.13 21.34 9.13
C MET A 110 1.09 22.37 8.69
N ARG A 111 0.83 22.52 7.38
CA ARG A 111 -0.15 23.47 6.85
C ARG A 111 -1.59 23.10 7.19
N SER A 112 -1.90 21.81 7.32
CA SER A 112 -3.24 21.35 7.66
C SER A 112 -3.21 20.09 8.51
N THR A 113 -3.93 20.14 9.64
CA THR A 113 -4.18 18.97 10.49
C THR A 113 -5.06 17.90 9.81
N ARG A 114 -5.72 18.25 8.70
CA ARG A 114 -6.55 17.33 7.91
C ARG A 114 -6.33 17.56 6.41
N LEU A 115 -5.65 16.61 5.77
CA LEU A 115 -5.39 16.62 4.34
C LEU A 115 -6.37 15.69 3.63
N THR A 116 -7.15 16.23 2.70
CA THR A 116 -7.98 15.41 1.82
C THR A 116 -7.13 14.97 0.64
N ARG A 117 -6.92 13.65 0.51
CA ARG A 117 -6.07 13.05 -0.51
C ARG A 117 -6.87 12.08 -1.35
N THR A 118 -6.52 11.98 -2.63
CA THR A 118 -7.19 11.09 -3.61
C THR A 118 -6.28 9.91 -3.92
N PHE A 119 -6.87 8.71 -3.95
CA PHE A 119 -6.14 7.45 -4.15
C PHE A 119 -6.83 6.57 -5.21
N PRO A 120 -6.07 5.94 -6.14
CA PRO A 120 -4.66 6.21 -6.39
C PRO A 120 -4.44 7.62 -6.98
N GLY A 121 -3.18 8.05 -7.03
CA GLY A 121 -2.75 9.31 -7.64
C GLY A 121 -2.52 9.17 -9.15
N TYR A 122 -1.94 8.06 -9.58
CA TYR A 122 -1.67 7.77 -10.99
C TYR A 122 -1.95 6.30 -11.32
N ALA A 123 -2.18 6.02 -12.59
CA ALA A 123 -2.31 4.64 -13.07
C ALA A 123 -1.83 4.48 -14.51
N SER A 124 -1.20 3.34 -14.76
CA SER A 124 -0.81 2.87 -16.09
C SER A 124 -1.11 1.38 -16.19
N ARG A 125 -1.16 0.85 -17.41
CA ARG A 125 -1.48 -0.55 -17.64
C ARG A 125 -0.69 -1.13 -18.81
N VAL A 126 -0.44 -2.43 -18.75
CA VAL A 126 0.25 -3.20 -19.79
C VAL A 126 -0.63 -4.37 -20.17
N ALA A 127 -0.78 -4.62 -21.48
CA ALA A 127 -1.56 -5.74 -21.97
C ALA A 127 -0.98 -7.09 -21.49
N VAL A 128 -1.84 -8.05 -21.20
CA VAL A 128 -1.43 -9.34 -20.61
C VAL A 128 -0.49 -10.11 -21.52
N ASP A 129 -0.75 -10.12 -22.82
CA ASP A 129 0.10 -10.75 -23.85
C ASP A 129 1.54 -10.24 -23.78
N GLN A 130 1.72 -8.94 -23.59
CA GLN A 130 3.02 -8.33 -23.35
C GLN A 130 3.60 -8.74 -21.99
N MET A 131 2.78 -8.74 -20.94
CA MET A 131 3.22 -9.13 -19.60
C MET A 131 3.57 -10.61 -19.46
N MET A 132 3.17 -11.48 -20.39
CA MET A 132 3.58 -12.89 -20.40
C MET A 132 5.07 -13.10 -20.73
N ASN A 133 5.79 -12.08 -21.20
CA ASN A 133 7.23 -12.16 -21.45
C ASN A 133 8.02 -12.23 -20.12
N PRO A 134 8.73 -13.34 -19.82
CA PRO A 134 9.44 -13.51 -18.55
C PRO A 134 10.52 -12.45 -18.30
N SER A 135 11.25 -12.02 -19.33
CA SER A 135 12.27 -10.98 -19.19
C SER A 135 11.66 -9.64 -18.77
N ARG A 136 10.45 -9.35 -19.22
CA ARG A 136 9.71 -8.14 -18.81
C ARG A 136 9.23 -8.25 -17.37
N GLN A 137 8.68 -9.40 -16.97
CA GLN A 137 8.27 -9.67 -15.58
C GLN A 137 9.45 -9.48 -14.62
N LYS A 138 10.59 -10.10 -14.94
CA LYS A 138 11.84 -9.97 -14.18
C LYS A 138 12.36 -8.54 -14.13
N SER A 139 12.35 -7.82 -15.26
CA SER A 139 12.80 -6.44 -15.32
C SER A 139 11.95 -5.50 -14.44
N ILE A 140 10.62 -5.65 -14.48
CA ILE A 140 9.71 -4.85 -13.64
C ILE A 140 9.89 -5.22 -12.16
N ALA A 141 9.92 -6.52 -11.83
CA ALA A 141 10.11 -6.98 -10.46
C ALA A 141 11.44 -6.48 -9.86
N GLY A 142 12.54 -6.64 -10.60
CA GLY A 142 13.87 -6.18 -10.17
C GLY A 142 13.96 -4.66 -10.06
N THR A 143 13.28 -3.91 -10.94
CA THR A 143 13.22 -2.44 -10.83
C THR A 143 12.48 -2.02 -9.56
N ILE A 144 11.32 -2.61 -9.27
CA ILE A 144 10.53 -2.30 -8.06
C ILE A 144 11.29 -2.70 -6.78
N ALA A 145 11.91 -3.89 -6.75
CA ALA A 145 12.69 -4.35 -5.60
C ALA A 145 13.92 -3.46 -5.33
N LYS A 146 14.58 -2.98 -6.39
CA LYS A 146 15.65 -1.97 -6.25
C LYS A 146 15.13 -0.67 -5.67
N MET A 147 13.99 -0.16 -6.15
CA MET A 147 13.38 1.06 -5.59
C MET A 147 12.95 0.90 -4.13
N ALA A 148 12.62 -0.32 -3.69
CA ALA A 148 12.26 -0.60 -2.31
C ALA A 148 13.46 -0.52 -1.34
N THR A 149 14.68 -0.82 -1.82
CA THR A 149 15.88 -0.95 -0.99
C THR A 149 16.91 0.16 -1.19
N GLN A 150 16.96 0.79 -2.37
CA GLN A 150 17.93 1.83 -2.69
C GLN A 150 17.33 3.22 -2.49
N SER A 151 18.01 4.03 -1.67
CA SER A 151 17.80 5.47 -1.65
C SER A 151 18.19 6.05 -3.01
N ALA A 152 17.39 6.97 -3.54
CA ALA A 152 17.71 7.70 -4.76
C ALA A 152 18.36 9.05 -4.38
N PRO A 153 19.68 9.21 -4.56
CA PRO A 153 20.35 10.48 -4.27
C PRO A 153 19.73 11.61 -5.10
N GLY A 154 19.36 12.72 -4.47
CA GLY A 154 18.73 13.88 -5.12
C GLY A 154 17.19 13.87 -5.17
N LEU A 155 16.52 12.81 -4.71
CA LEU A 155 15.07 12.81 -4.41
C LEU A 155 14.78 12.90 -2.90
N GLN A 156 15.84 13.03 -2.11
CA GLN A 156 15.73 13.38 -0.70
C GLN A 156 15.57 14.91 -0.57
N PRO A 157 14.65 15.39 0.28
CA PRO A 157 14.55 16.81 0.60
C PRO A 157 15.94 17.33 1.02
N GLN A 158 16.43 18.41 0.41
CA GLN A 158 17.74 18.97 0.72
C GLN A 158 17.56 20.21 1.58
N VAL A 159 18.31 20.30 2.68
CA VAL A 159 18.35 21.52 3.49
C VAL A 159 19.74 22.10 3.55
N ARG A 160 19.79 23.42 3.39
CA ARG A 160 21.00 24.19 3.62
C ARG A 160 21.23 24.31 5.12
N LYS A 161 22.27 23.64 5.60
CA LYS A 161 22.77 23.79 6.96
C LYS A 161 24.22 24.27 6.90
N ASN A 162 24.53 25.36 7.61
CA ASN A 162 25.88 25.95 7.66
C ASN A 162 26.56 26.17 6.29
N GLY A 163 25.80 26.60 5.27
CA GLY A 163 26.34 26.90 3.95
C GLY A 163 26.67 25.68 3.07
N LYS A 164 26.40 24.45 3.53
CA LYS A 164 26.47 23.22 2.72
C LYS A 164 25.07 22.68 2.47
N ILE A 165 24.89 22.09 1.29
CA ILE A 165 23.68 21.35 0.93
C ILE A 165 23.86 19.95 1.51
N GLU A 166 23.07 19.62 2.51
CA GLU A 166 23.04 18.29 3.13
C GLU A 166 21.68 17.66 2.84
N ASP A 167 21.65 16.35 2.60
CA ASP A 167 20.40 15.60 2.50
C ASP A 167 19.67 15.74 3.86
N GLU A 168 18.43 16.23 3.81
CA GLU A 168 17.62 16.43 4.99
C GLU A 168 16.87 15.13 5.32
N ASP A 169 17.42 14.34 6.23
CA ASP A 169 16.82 13.13 6.81
C ASP A 169 15.42 13.35 7.47
N ARG A 170 14.87 14.57 7.44
CA ARG A 170 13.72 15.01 8.23
C ARG A 170 12.40 15.00 7.47
N ASP A 171 12.40 15.20 6.16
CA ASP A 171 11.18 15.26 5.34
C ASP A 171 10.94 13.94 4.58
N THR A 172 9.69 13.66 4.20
CA THR A 172 9.34 12.40 3.53
C THR A 172 10.03 12.33 2.17
N THR A 173 10.60 11.17 1.80
CA THR A 173 11.15 10.97 0.45
C THR A 173 10.10 11.33 -0.59
N ALA A 174 10.49 12.10 -1.61
CA ALA A 174 9.60 12.42 -2.72
C ALA A 174 9.19 11.11 -3.42
N PRO A 175 7.90 10.85 -3.62
CA PRO A 175 7.44 9.61 -4.24
C PRO A 175 7.71 9.56 -5.74
N SER A 176 8.37 10.58 -6.31
CA SER A 176 8.57 10.78 -7.75
C SER A 176 9.25 9.62 -8.46
N LEU A 177 10.12 8.86 -7.80
CA LEU A 177 10.71 7.69 -8.42
C LEU A 177 9.66 6.62 -8.79
N VAL A 178 8.64 6.48 -7.94
CA VAL A 178 7.53 5.54 -8.18
C VAL A 178 6.40 6.20 -8.96
N THR A 179 5.98 7.39 -8.55
CA THR A 179 4.79 8.07 -9.08
C THR A 179 5.02 8.76 -10.43
N ASP A 180 6.24 9.21 -10.72
CA ASP A 180 6.58 9.87 -11.99
C ASP A 180 7.40 8.93 -12.88
N PHE A 181 8.58 8.48 -12.41
CA PHE A 181 9.50 7.68 -13.23
C PHE A 181 8.94 6.28 -13.54
N LEU A 182 8.66 5.46 -12.52
CA LEU A 182 8.15 4.10 -12.78
C LEU A 182 6.81 4.12 -13.50
N MET A 183 5.91 5.03 -13.14
CA MET A 183 4.65 5.25 -13.84
C MET A 183 4.87 5.50 -15.33
N THR A 184 5.80 6.40 -15.69
CA THR A 184 6.15 6.72 -17.08
C THR A 184 6.80 5.53 -17.79
N VAL A 185 7.66 4.77 -17.11
CA VAL A 185 8.26 3.54 -17.67
C VAL A 185 7.18 2.51 -18.01
N ILE A 186 6.23 2.27 -17.11
CA ILE A 186 5.11 1.35 -17.35
C ILE A 186 4.21 1.87 -18.48
N ALA A 187 3.94 3.17 -18.52
CA ALA A 187 3.16 3.79 -19.60
C ALA A 187 3.87 3.68 -20.96
N ALA A 188 5.20 3.78 -21.01
CA ALA A 188 5.99 3.68 -22.25
C ALA A 188 5.96 2.28 -22.87
N ILE A 189 5.83 1.22 -22.05
CA ILE A 189 5.68 -0.17 -22.51
C ILE A 189 4.21 -0.59 -22.63
N GLY A 190 3.28 0.29 -22.34
CA GLY A 190 1.85 0.02 -22.31
C GLY A 190 1.09 1.30 -22.61
N GLU A 191 0.28 1.76 -21.65
CA GLU A 191 -0.42 3.05 -21.75
C GLU A 191 -0.81 3.59 -20.36
N THR A 192 -1.09 4.90 -20.29
CA THR A 192 -1.75 5.50 -19.13
C THR A 192 -3.22 5.07 -19.06
N THR A 193 -3.78 4.95 -17.87
CA THR A 193 -5.21 4.61 -17.72
C THR A 193 -5.84 5.41 -16.59
N GLU A 194 -7.13 5.69 -16.72
CA GLU A 194 -7.93 6.15 -15.60
C GLU A 194 -8.48 4.97 -14.80
N VAL A 195 -8.63 5.18 -13.49
CA VAL A 195 -9.11 4.18 -12.55
C VAL A 195 -10.07 4.82 -11.56
N LYS A 196 -10.97 4.02 -10.97
CA LYS A 196 -11.89 4.51 -9.95
C LYS A 196 -11.11 4.91 -8.70
N ARG A 197 -11.19 6.19 -8.31
CA ARG A 197 -10.48 6.74 -7.16
C ARG A 197 -11.38 6.84 -5.93
N ILE A 198 -10.77 6.89 -4.75
CA ILE A 198 -11.40 7.21 -3.48
C ILE A 198 -10.75 8.46 -2.90
N MET A 199 -11.49 9.20 -2.09
CA MET A 199 -10.96 10.31 -1.30
C MET A 199 -10.89 9.89 0.16
N LYS A 200 -9.76 10.16 0.82
CA LYS A 200 -9.61 9.96 2.26
C LYS A 200 -9.04 11.22 2.89
N ALA A 201 -9.59 11.59 4.05
CA ALA A 201 -8.96 12.54 4.93
C ALA A 201 -7.87 11.85 5.74
N THR A 202 -6.61 12.20 5.50
CA THR A 202 -5.47 11.81 6.33
C THR A 202 -5.22 12.91 7.35
N ARG A 203 -4.78 12.50 8.54
CA ARG A 203 -4.42 13.40 9.63
C ARG A 203 -3.07 12.95 10.16
N GLU A 204 -2.14 13.89 10.18
CA GLU A 204 -0.85 13.78 10.85
C GLU A 204 -0.92 14.68 12.09
N ASP A 205 -0.31 14.25 13.19
CA ASP A 205 -0.33 15.01 14.44
C ASP A 205 1.05 15.67 14.64
N VAL A 206 1.10 17.00 14.59
CA VAL A 206 2.31 17.79 14.85
C VAL A 206 2.31 18.15 16.34
N LEU A 207 3.12 17.46 17.14
CA LEU A 207 3.30 17.79 18.57
C LEU A 207 4.22 19.02 18.65
N TRP A 208 3.68 20.13 19.15
CA TRP A 208 4.31 21.45 19.07
C TRP A 208 5.38 21.70 20.15
N ASP A 209 5.45 20.86 21.19
CA ASP A 209 6.42 21.02 22.27
C ASP A 209 7.63 20.10 22.07
N ASP A 210 8.75 20.71 21.66
CA ASP A 210 10.11 20.12 21.60
C ASP A 210 10.33 18.86 20.73
N CYS A 211 9.37 18.50 19.87
CA CYS A 211 9.49 17.36 18.95
C CYS A 211 10.07 17.80 17.59
N LYS A 212 11.26 17.28 17.24
CA LYS A 212 11.95 17.55 15.95
C LYS A 212 11.22 17.00 14.72
N LEU A 213 10.23 16.12 14.89
CA LEU A 213 9.47 15.48 13.82
C LEU A 213 7.98 15.36 14.23
N PRO A 214 7.03 15.49 13.28
CA PRO A 214 5.62 15.23 13.57
C PRO A 214 5.41 13.75 13.92
N TRP A 215 4.44 13.46 14.78
CA TRP A 215 4.01 12.08 15.02
C TRP A 215 3.28 11.58 13.77
N ARG A 216 3.93 10.66 13.06
CA ARG A 216 3.40 10.11 11.80
C ARG A 216 2.59 8.85 12.05
N ARG A 217 1.45 8.74 11.37
CA ARG A 217 0.69 7.47 11.35
C ARG A 217 1.38 6.46 10.45
N SER A 218 1.20 5.18 10.75
CA SER A 218 1.82 4.08 9.98
C SER A 218 1.47 4.17 8.48
N PRO A 219 2.46 4.31 7.57
CA PRO A 219 2.25 4.31 6.12
C PRO A 219 1.61 3.01 5.63
N LEU A 220 2.09 1.87 6.14
CA LEU A 220 1.51 0.55 5.91
C LEU A 220 0.03 0.48 6.29
N TRP A 221 -0.36 1.08 7.41
CA TRP A 221 -1.77 1.08 7.80
C TRP A 221 -2.64 1.90 6.84
N LEU A 222 -2.14 3.05 6.34
CA LEU A 222 -2.84 3.78 5.31
C LEU A 222 -2.97 2.95 4.03
N LEU A 223 -1.88 2.30 3.60
CA LEU A 223 -1.87 1.40 2.44
C LEU A 223 -2.99 0.37 2.56
N VAL A 224 -3.02 -0.41 3.65
CA VAL A 224 -4.03 -1.45 3.89
C VAL A 224 -5.45 -0.87 3.81
N ARG A 225 -5.69 0.26 4.47
CA ARG A 225 -7.00 0.92 4.47
C ARG A 225 -7.42 1.45 3.10
N VAL A 226 -6.47 1.88 2.27
CA VAL A 226 -6.73 2.38 0.91
C VAL A 226 -7.05 1.20 0.00
N VAL A 227 -6.18 0.19 -0.05
CA VAL A 227 -6.34 -0.94 -0.98
C VAL A 227 -7.59 -1.78 -0.67
N LEU A 228 -7.94 -1.97 0.60
CA LEU A 228 -9.18 -2.65 0.98
C LEU A 228 -10.42 -1.86 0.59
N GLN A 229 -10.42 -0.54 0.79
CA GLN A 229 -11.56 0.29 0.37
C GLN A 229 -11.68 0.34 -1.16
N LEU A 230 -10.56 0.46 -1.89
CA LEU A 230 -10.55 0.38 -3.35
C LEU A 230 -11.11 -0.96 -3.82
N TRP A 231 -10.64 -2.07 -3.24
CA TRP A 231 -11.12 -3.40 -3.59
C TRP A 231 -12.62 -3.57 -3.35
N PHE A 232 -13.10 -3.24 -2.14
CA PHE A 232 -14.53 -3.39 -1.82
C PHE A 232 -15.40 -2.46 -2.66
N SER A 233 -15.04 -1.19 -2.80
CA SER A 233 -15.84 -0.22 -3.57
C SER A 233 -15.92 -0.51 -5.07
N ARG A 234 -14.99 -1.30 -5.61
CA ARG A 234 -14.96 -1.71 -7.02
C ARG A 234 -15.69 -3.04 -7.26
N ASN A 235 -15.79 -3.90 -6.25
CA ASN A 235 -16.34 -5.26 -6.39
C ASN A 235 -17.67 -5.48 -5.65
N ALA A 236 -18.15 -4.52 -4.86
CA ALA A 236 -19.44 -4.56 -4.19
C ALA A 236 -20.61 -4.16 -5.12
N THR A 237 -20.83 -4.92 -6.19
CA THR A 237 -21.82 -4.59 -7.26
C THR A 237 -23.29 -4.66 -6.81
N CYS A 238 -23.59 -5.23 -5.65
CA CYS A 238 -24.95 -5.49 -5.17
C CYS A 238 -25.33 -4.78 -3.86
N LEU A 239 -24.47 -3.91 -3.31
CA LEU A 239 -24.77 -3.18 -2.08
C LEU A 239 -25.44 -1.84 -2.39
N GLN A 240 -26.37 -1.43 -1.51
CA GLN A 240 -26.96 -0.09 -1.54
C GLN A 240 -25.89 0.99 -1.28
N SER A 241 -24.81 0.64 -0.58
CA SER A 241 -23.66 1.52 -0.36
C SER A 241 -22.33 0.81 -0.72
N PRO A 242 -21.50 1.37 -1.60
CA PRO A 242 -20.23 0.76 -2.01
C PRO A 242 -19.19 0.65 -0.88
N ASP A 243 -19.40 1.33 0.25
CA ASP A 243 -18.48 1.34 1.40
C ASP A 243 -18.89 0.37 2.53
N GLU A 244 -19.99 -0.36 2.39
CA GLU A 244 -20.53 -1.17 3.49
C GLU A 244 -19.58 -2.31 3.92
N LEU A 245 -19.01 -3.04 2.96
CA LEU A 245 -18.00 -4.08 3.25
C LEU A 245 -16.74 -3.49 3.92
N TYR A 246 -16.31 -2.30 3.49
CA TYR A 246 -15.17 -1.64 4.12
C TYR A 246 -15.47 -1.25 5.57
N LYS A 247 -16.68 -0.74 5.84
CA LYS A 247 -17.12 -0.42 7.21
C LYS A 247 -17.23 -1.67 8.07
N ALA A 248 -17.80 -2.75 7.54
CA ALA A 248 -17.88 -4.04 8.24
C ALA A 248 -16.48 -4.58 8.57
N PHE A 249 -15.54 -4.53 7.63
CA PHE A 249 -14.12 -4.83 7.88
C PHE A 249 -13.55 -3.98 9.02
N MET A 250 -13.78 -2.66 9.01
CA MET A 250 -13.28 -1.77 10.06
C MET A 250 -13.84 -2.13 11.44
N ILE A 251 -15.10 -2.55 11.52
CA ILE A 251 -15.71 -3.04 12.77
C ILE A 251 -15.02 -4.31 13.24
N CYS A 252 -14.83 -5.31 12.37
CA CYS A 252 -14.11 -6.55 12.70
C CYS A 252 -12.69 -6.24 13.19
N MET A 253 -11.97 -5.35 12.51
CA MET A 253 -10.61 -4.95 12.88
C MET A 253 -10.57 -4.28 14.26
N LEU A 254 -11.46 -3.32 14.53
CA LEU A 254 -11.51 -2.66 15.84
C LEU A 254 -11.90 -3.62 16.97
N SER A 255 -12.80 -4.57 16.69
CA SER A 255 -13.16 -5.64 17.64
C SER A 255 -11.98 -6.54 17.97
N GLN A 256 -11.21 -6.97 16.96
CA GLN A 256 -9.99 -7.76 17.14
C GLN A 256 -8.94 -7.00 17.97
N LEU A 257 -8.74 -5.72 17.69
CA LEU A 257 -7.83 -4.88 18.47
C LEU A 257 -8.27 -4.77 19.93
N LEU A 258 -9.55 -4.54 20.18
CA LEU A 258 -10.09 -4.45 21.55
C LEU A 258 -9.89 -5.77 22.31
N GLN A 259 -10.12 -6.91 21.67
CA GLN A 259 -9.89 -8.22 22.26
C GLN A 259 -8.41 -8.45 22.58
N ALA A 260 -7.51 -8.14 21.65
CA ALA A 260 -6.06 -8.27 21.85
C ALA A 260 -5.55 -7.39 23.01
N VAL A 261 -6.02 -6.14 23.08
CA VAL A 261 -5.66 -5.21 24.17
C VAL A 261 -6.17 -5.73 25.51
N ARG A 262 -7.42 -6.21 25.58
CA ARG A 262 -7.97 -6.81 26.80
C ARG A 262 -7.14 -8.01 27.26
N ALA A 263 -6.81 -8.93 26.36
CA ALA A 263 -6.00 -10.10 26.70
C ALA A 263 -4.62 -9.72 27.28
N ASN A 264 -3.97 -8.68 26.74
CA ASN A 264 -2.67 -8.21 27.23
C ASN A 264 -2.73 -7.45 28.55
N ILE A 265 -3.80 -6.70 28.83
CA ILE A 265 -3.97 -5.99 30.11
C ILE A 265 -4.09 -7.01 31.26
N PHE A 266 -4.87 -8.06 31.05
CA PHE A 266 -5.13 -9.07 32.07
C PHE A 266 -4.07 -10.18 32.14
N SER A 267 -3.10 -10.25 31.22
CA SER A 267 -1.96 -11.19 31.30
C SER A 267 -0.78 -10.68 32.13
N HIS A 268 -0.84 -9.42 32.58
CA HIS A 268 0.18 -8.79 33.43
C HIS A 268 -0.38 -8.33 34.79
N SER A 269 -1.56 -8.83 35.16
CA SER A 269 -2.15 -8.77 36.51
C SER A 269 -2.00 -10.13 37.18
#